data_AF-E4YFZ8-F1
#
_entry.id   AF-E4YFZ8-F1
#
_cell.length_a   1.000
_cell.length_b   1.000
_cell.length_c   1.000
_cell.angle_alpha   90.00
_cell.angle_beta   90.00
_cell.angle_gamma   90.00
#
_symmetry.space_group_name_H-M   'P 1'
#
loop_
_entity.id
_entity.type
_entity.pdbx_description
1 polymer ?
#
loop_
_entity_poly.entity_id
_entity_poly.type
_entity_poly.pdbx_seq_one_letter_code
_entity_poly.pdbx_strand_id
1 'polypeptide(L)'
;MNLHNSDAGRNTVERTKKVTCKCHGMSGSCNQKTCWHDVADIKTIGNVLKEKYDFSQKIKLSVKKRHTDGGHILEQVELKDPNTREKRKVPPDDDLWWIQKSPNFCKPDRKKNILGTSERECDPTSDGEESCKKMCCGRGYFKEQFKVHFINSINPLNLSRLKKNATANSSGVARLNAKSAKSPRKSTNANSLAQC
;
A
#
# COMPACT_ATOMS: atom_id res chain seq x y z
N MET A 1 1.19 -4.75 -24.28
CA MET A 1 1.46 -4.21 -22.94
C MET A 1 0.33 -4.53 -21.98
N ASN A 2 -0.88 -3.99 -22.17
CA ASN A 2 -1.96 -4.15 -21.18
C ASN A 2 -2.36 -5.61 -20.92
N LEU A 3 -2.48 -6.43 -21.96
CA LEU A 3 -2.75 -7.87 -21.82
C LEU A 3 -1.66 -8.57 -21.01
N HIS A 4 -0.39 -8.38 -21.41
CA HIS A 4 0.79 -8.89 -20.67
C HIS A 4 0.78 -8.50 -19.20
N ASN A 5 0.63 -7.21 -18.88
CA ASN A 5 0.67 -6.75 -17.49
C ASN A 5 -0.52 -7.28 -16.68
N SER A 6 -1.67 -7.50 -17.33
CA SER A 6 -2.86 -8.10 -16.71
C SER A 6 -2.63 -9.60 -16.41
N ASP A 7 -2.00 -10.33 -17.33
CA ASP A 7 -1.66 -11.74 -17.14
C ASP A 7 -0.54 -11.91 -16.11
N ALA A 8 0.48 -11.04 -16.10
CA ALA A 8 1.48 -10.98 -15.03
C ALA A 8 0.84 -10.74 -13.64
N GLY A 9 -0.22 -9.92 -13.58
CA GLY A 9 -1.05 -9.73 -12.40
C GLY A 9 -1.76 -11.01 -11.95
N ARG A 10 -2.49 -11.67 -12.86
CA ARG A 10 -3.17 -12.95 -12.59
C ARG A 10 -2.20 -14.04 -12.15
N ASN A 11 -1.06 -14.16 -12.83
CA ASN A 11 0.01 -15.10 -12.49
C ASN A 11 0.56 -14.84 -11.08
N THR A 12 0.65 -13.57 -10.67
CA THR A 12 1.10 -13.22 -9.31
C THR A 12 0.11 -13.67 -8.24
N VAL A 13 -1.20 -13.53 -8.48
CA VAL A 13 -2.24 -14.06 -7.59
C VAL A 13 -2.13 -15.59 -7.48
N GLU A 14 -1.97 -16.27 -8.60
CA GLU A 14 -1.85 -17.73 -8.62
C GLU A 14 -0.59 -18.21 -7.89
N ARG A 15 0.55 -17.56 -8.10
CA ARG A 15 1.83 -17.98 -7.48
C ARG A 15 1.91 -17.69 -5.98
N THR A 16 1.16 -16.70 -5.50
CA THR A 16 1.14 -16.34 -4.07
C THR A 16 0.10 -17.14 -3.28
N LYS A 17 -0.69 -18.02 -3.91
CA LYS A 17 -1.64 -18.88 -3.21
C LYS A 17 -0.95 -19.70 -2.11
N LYS A 18 -1.63 -19.85 -0.98
CA LYS A 18 -1.15 -20.60 0.18
C LYS A 18 -2.06 -21.80 0.43
N VAL A 19 -1.51 -22.85 1.02
CA VAL A 19 -2.32 -23.97 1.51
C VAL A 19 -2.80 -23.63 2.91
N THR A 20 -4.11 -23.47 3.08
CA THR A 20 -4.74 -23.30 4.39
C THR A 20 -5.38 -24.62 4.80
N CYS A 21 -5.19 -25.02 6.06
CA CYS A 21 -5.74 -26.26 6.61
C CYS A 21 -6.60 -25.99 7.84
N LYS A 22 -7.67 -26.76 8.01
CA LYS A 22 -8.44 -26.85 9.27
C LYS A 22 -8.30 -28.24 9.88
N CYS A 23 -7.91 -28.28 11.15
CA CYS A 23 -7.80 -29.49 11.94
C CYS A 23 -9.14 -29.84 12.58
N HIS A 24 -9.49 -31.12 12.58
CA HIS A 24 -10.76 -31.62 13.12
C HIS A 24 -10.62 -32.97 13.83
N GLY A 25 -9.43 -33.28 14.34
CA GLY A 25 -9.23 -34.42 15.23
C GLY A 25 -9.81 -34.18 16.63
N MET A 26 -9.90 -35.26 17.42
CA MET A 26 -10.38 -35.20 18.81
C MET A 26 -9.66 -34.08 19.60
N SER A 27 -10.45 -33.30 20.34
CA SER A 27 -9.96 -32.17 21.16
C SER A 27 -9.15 -31.11 20.39
N GLY A 28 -9.40 -30.94 19.09
CA GLY A 28 -8.68 -29.96 18.26
C GLY A 28 -7.33 -30.45 17.73
N SER A 29 -7.05 -31.75 17.84
CA SER A 29 -5.84 -32.35 17.26
C SER A 29 -5.84 -32.25 15.72
N CYS A 30 -4.64 -32.16 15.13
CA CYS A 30 -4.40 -32.11 13.69
C CYS A 30 -4.07 -33.47 13.05
N ASN A 31 -4.27 -34.58 13.76
CA ASN A 31 -4.09 -35.94 13.19
C ASN A 31 -5.00 -36.17 11.95
N GLN A 32 -6.16 -35.51 11.91
CA GLN A 32 -6.99 -35.40 10.72
C GLN A 32 -7.20 -33.91 10.41
N LYS A 33 -6.94 -33.53 9.15
CA LYS A 33 -7.09 -32.16 8.67
C LYS A 33 -7.53 -32.14 7.21
N THR A 34 -8.28 -31.10 6.85
CA THR A 34 -8.66 -30.81 5.46
C THR A 34 -7.94 -29.54 5.04
N CYS A 35 -7.30 -29.56 3.88
CA CYS A 35 -6.56 -28.42 3.34
C CYS A 35 -7.13 -28.00 1.98
N TRP A 36 -7.02 -26.72 1.66
CA TRP A 36 -7.37 -26.16 0.35
C TRP A 36 -6.38 -25.05 -0.04
N HIS A 37 -6.32 -24.73 -1.33
CA HIS A 37 -5.63 -23.54 -1.79
C HIS A 37 -6.46 -22.31 -1.48
N ASP A 38 -5.83 -21.35 -0.83
CA ASP A 38 -6.41 -20.08 -0.42
C ASP A 38 -5.59 -18.95 -1.04
N VAL A 39 -6.26 -17.85 -1.37
CA VAL A 39 -5.58 -16.69 -1.96
C VAL A 39 -4.74 -16.02 -0.86
N ALA A 40 -3.57 -15.49 -1.21
CA ALA A 40 -2.81 -14.67 -0.28
C ALA A 40 -3.55 -13.37 0.07
N ASP A 41 -3.18 -12.78 1.20
CA ASP A 41 -3.67 -11.46 1.58
C ASP A 41 -3.27 -10.43 0.50
N ILE A 42 -4.18 -9.51 0.18
CA ILE A 42 -3.96 -8.54 -0.90
C ILE A 42 -2.71 -7.69 -0.68
N LYS A 43 -2.30 -7.47 0.58
CA LYS A 43 -1.05 -6.79 0.93
C LYS A 43 0.18 -7.56 0.43
N THR A 44 0.19 -8.89 0.57
CA THR A 44 1.27 -9.75 0.07
C THR A 44 1.34 -9.69 -1.45
N ILE A 45 0.19 -9.84 -2.12
CA ILE A 45 0.09 -9.72 -3.58
C ILE A 45 0.56 -8.34 -4.05
N GLY A 46 0.10 -7.28 -3.37
CA GLY A 46 0.46 -5.90 -3.65
C GLY A 46 1.95 -5.61 -3.49
N ASN A 47 2.59 -6.17 -2.45
CA ASN A 47 4.04 -6.04 -2.25
C ASN A 47 4.84 -6.69 -3.39
N VAL A 48 4.46 -7.90 -3.81
CA VAL A 48 5.12 -8.59 -4.95
C VAL A 48 4.92 -7.80 -6.25
N LEU A 49 3.72 -7.28 -6.51
CA LEU A 49 3.46 -6.44 -7.68
C LEU A 49 4.19 -5.10 -7.62
N LYS A 50 4.36 -4.52 -6.43
CA LYS A 50 5.12 -3.29 -6.23
C LYS A 50 6.60 -3.47 -6.53
N GLU A 51 7.18 -4.59 -6.11
CA GLU A 51 8.57 -4.94 -6.46
C GLU A 51 8.73 -5.08 -7.99
N LYS A 52 7.81 -5.80 -8.65
CA LYS A 52 7.79 -5.90 -10.12
C LYS A 52 7.63 -4.55 -10.81
N TYR A 53 6.89 -3.62 -10.22
CA TYR A 53 6.76 -2.26 -10.73
C TYR A 53 8.08 -1.50 -10.62
N ASP A 54 8.79 -1.62 -9.50
CA ASP A 54 10.07 -0.93 -9.27
C ASP A 54 11.18 -1.40 -10.22
N PHE A 55 11.17 -2.68 -10.58
CA PHE A 55 12.11 -3.28 -11.53
C PHE A 55 11.56 -3.39 -12.96
N SER A 56 10.42 -2.76 -13.25
CA SER A 56 9.77 -2.85 -14.57
C SER A 56 10.62 -2.24 -15.69
N GLN A 57 10.56 -2.87 -16.86
CA GLN A 57 11.44 -2.52 -17.98
C GLN A 57 10.75 -1.62 -19.01
N LYS A 58 11.52 -0.65 -19.54
CA LYS A 58 11.08 0.12 -20.71
C LYS A 58 11.30 -0.70 -21.97
N ILE A 59 10.26 -0.88 -22.78
CA ILE A 59 10.37 -1.53 -24.09
C ILE A 59 10.09 -0.53 -25.21
N LYS A 60 10.90 -0.57 -26.25
CA LYS A 60 10.67 0.13 -27.51
C LYS A 60 9.90 -0.77 -28.46
N LEU A 61 8.85 -0.23 -29.07
CA LEU A 61 8.16 -0.87 -30.18
C LEU A 61 8.98 -0.62 -31.45
N SER A 62 9.34 -1.67 -32.17
CA SER A 62 9.89 -1.55 -33.52
C SER A 62 8.99 -2.28 -34.51
N VAL A 63 8.56 -1.56 -35.52
CA VAL A 63 7.77 -2.11 -36.61
C VAL A 63 8.73 -2.63 -37.68
N LYS A 64 8.63 -3.92 -38.01
CA LYS A 64 9.23 -4.47 -39.22
C LYS A 64 8.15 -4.74 -40.25
N LYS A 65 8.33 -4.15 -41.43
CA LYS A 65 7.53 -4.47 -42.61
C LYS A 65 8.19 -5.66 -43.31
N ARG A 66 7.45 -6.75 -43.48
CA ARG A 66 7.84 -7.85 -44.36
C ARG A 66 6.93 -7.86 -45.57
N HIS A 67 7.53 -7.92 -46.75
CA HIS A 67 6.79 -8.23 -47.96
C HIS A 67 6.58 -9.74 -47.99
N THR A 68 5.33 -10.16 -48.16
CA THR A 68 4.99 -11.54 -48.48
C THR A 68 5.13 -11.77 -49.98
N ASP A 69 5.33 -13.02 -50.39
CA ASP A 69 5.52 -13.40 -51.80
C ASP A 69 4.28 -13.05 -52.67
N GLY A 70 3.12 -12.78 -52.05
CA GLY A 70 1.90 -12.29 -52.69
C GLY A 70 1.75 -10.75 -52.72
N GLY A 71 2.80 -9.98 -52.40
CA GLY A 71 2.78 -8.52 -52.44
C GLY A 71 2.12 -7.82 -51.24
N HIS A 72 1.55 -8.56 -50.29
CA HIS A 72 1.00 -7.99 -49.06
C HIS A 72 2.11 -7.62 -48.06
N ILE A 73 1.99 -6.44 -47.45
CA ILE A 73 2.88 -5.96 -46.39
C ILE A 73 2.35 -6.44 -45.04
N LEU A 74 3.11 -7.30 -44.36
CA LEU A 74 2.85 -7.66 -42.97
C LEU A 74 3.65 -6.75 -42.05
N GLU A 75 2.95 -6.14 -41.09
CA GLU A 75 3.53 -5.29 -40.06
C GLU A 75 3.72 -6.12 -38.78
N GLN A 76 4.97 -6.49 -38.47
CA GLN A 76 5.29 -7.19 -37.23
C GLN A 76 5.86 -6.21 -36.20
N VAL A 77 5.19 -6.11 -35.05
CA VAL A 77 5.67 -5.33 -33.90
C VAL A 77 6.63 -6.18 -33.09
N GLU A 78 7.91 -5.81 -33.11
CA GLU A 78 8.95 -6.39 -32.27
C GLU A 78 9.19 -5.52 -31.03
N LEU A 79 9.26 -6.18 -29.87
CA LEU A 79 9.64 -5.59 -28.61
C LEU A 79 11.17 -5.55 -28.53
N LYS A 80 11.75 -4.36 -28.34
CA LYS A 80 13.19 -4.18 -28.15
C LYS A 80 13.48 -3.55 -26.79
N ASP A 81 14.33 -4.20 -26.02
CA ASP A 81 14.93 -3.58 -24.84
C ASP A 81 15.95 -2.52 -25.30
N PRO A 82 15.81 -1.24 -24.90
CA PRO A 82 16.74 -0.19 -25.23
C PRO A 82 18.10 -0.29 -24.54
N ASN A 83 18.24 -1.10 -23.49
CA ASN A 83 19.45 -1.18 -22.66
C ASN A 83 20.38 -2.34 -23.01
N THR A 84 19.93 -3.31 -23.81
CA THR A 84 20.73 -4.47 -24.23
C THR A 84 20.92 -4.51 -25.74
N ARG A 85 22.17 -4.77 -26.18
CA ARG A 85 22.51 -5.00 -27.61
C ARG A 85 22.13 -6.40 -28.08
N GLU A 86 21.78 -7.30 -27.16
CA GLU A 86 21.39 -8.66 -27.45
C GLU A 86 19.93 -8.73 -27.92
N LYS A 87 19.67 -9.48 -29.00
CA LYS A 87 18.35 -9.63 -29.63
C LYS A 87 17.33 -10.45 -28.79
N ARG A 88 17.55 -10.62 -27.49
CA ARG A 88 16.71 -11.40 -26.56
C ARG A 88 16.79 -10.68 -25.21
N LYS A 89 15.72 -10.40 -24.47
CA LYS A 89 14.47 -11.14 -24.28
C LYS A 89 13.30 -10.17 -24.19
N VAL A 90 12.13 -10.57 -24.68
CA VAL A 90 10.86 -10.05 -24.17
C VAL A 90 10.90 -10.23 -22.63
N PRO A 91 10.47 -9.25 -21.82
CA PRO A 91 10.39 -9.43 -20.37
C PRO A 91 9.71 -10.76 -20.05
N PRO A 92 10.17 -11.50 -19.01
CA PRO A 92 9.47 -12.69 -18.54
C PRO A 92 7.95 -12.47 -18.47
N ASP A 93 7.17 -13.51 -18.77
CA ASP A 93 5.71 -13.43 -18.83
C ASP A 93 5.05 -13.00 -17.50
N ASP A 94 5.82 -13.02 -16.41
CA ASP A 94 5.45 -12.58 -15.08
C ASP A 94 5.96 -11.18 -14.71
N ASP A 95 6.80 -10.54 -15.52
CA ASP A 95 7.35 -9.21 -15.26
C ASP A 95 6.49 -8.11 -15.89
N LEU A 96 6.53 -6.92 -15.28
CA LEU A 96 5.85 -5.73 -15.78
C LEU A 96 6.75 -4.97 -16.75
N TRP A 97 6.15 -4.40 -17.80
CA TRP A 97 6.86 -3.51 -18.72
C TRP A 97 6.01 -2.34 -19.19
N TRP A 98 6.70 -1.29 -19.64
CA TRP A 98 6.10 -0.02 -20.07
C TRP A 98 6.77 0.53 -21.33
N ILE A 99 6.06 1.38 -22.08
CA ILE A 99 6.56 1.96 -23.35
C ILE A 99 6.87 3.45 -23.19
N GLN A 100 6.04 4.16 -22.41
CA GLN A 100 6.11 5.60 -22.22
C GLN A 100 6.56 5.94 -20.80
N LYS A 101 7.46 6.93 -20.67
CA LYS A 101 7.92 7.39 -19.35
C LYS A 101 6.76 8.07 -18.62
N SER A 102 6.66 7.82 -17.31
CA SER A 102 5.71 8.51 -16.45
C SER A 102 5.97 10.02 -16.44
N PRO A 103 4.90 10.84 -16.39
CA PRO A 103 5.03 12.29 -16.26
C PRO A 103 5.57 12.68 -14.88
N ASN A 104 5.89 13.96 -14.70
CA ASN A 104 6.18 14.51 -13.38
C ASN A 104 4.85 14.76 -12.62
N PHE A 105 4.72 14.20 -11.42
CA PHE A 105 3.51 14.29 -10.60
C PHE A 105 3.53 15.41 -9.54
N CYS A 106 4.63 16.16 -9.42
CA CYS A 106 4.80 17.18 -8.38
C CYS A 106 3.85 18.37 -8.54
N LYS A 107 3.69 18.86 -9.78
CA LYS A 107 2.86 20.03 -10.10
C LYS A 107 1.55 19.58 -10.74
N PRO A 108 0.44 20.30 -10.48
CA PRO A 108 -0.83 20.01 -11.14
C PRO A 108 -0.72 20.22 -12.66
N ASP A 109 -1.22 19.26 -13.43
CA ASP A 109 -1.37 19.32 -14.89
C ASP A 109 -2.75 18.76 -15.26
N ARG A 110 -3.70 19.67 -15.54
CA ARG A 110 -5.08 19.32 -15.90
C ARG A 110 -5.19 18.50 -17.18
N LYS A 111 -4.27 18.68 -18.14
CA LYS A 111 -4.31 17.94 -19.42
C LYS A 111 -4.01 16.46 -19.23
N LYS A 112 -3.22 16.14 -18.20
CA LYS A 112 -2.81 14.76 -17.86
C LYS A 112 -3.53 14.21 -16.63
N ASN A 113 -4.53 14.93 -16.11
CA ASN A 113 -5.22 14.60 -14.86
C ASN A 113 -4.28 14.40 -13.66
N ILE A 114 -3.23 15.23 -13.57
CA ILE A 114 -2.29 15.23 -12.45
C ILE A 114 -2.71 16.33 -11.48
N LEU A 115 -2.98 15.97 -10.23
CA LEU A 115 -3.40 16.92 -9.19
C LEU A 115 -2.22 17.65 -8.51
N GLY A 116 -1.00 17.13 -8.65
CA GLY A 116 0.16 17.61 -7.91
C GLY A 116 0.31 16.92 -6.55
N THR A 117 1.34 17.30 -5.80
CA THR A 117 1.61 16.77 -4.45
C THR A 117 1.43 17.76 -3.32
N SER A 118 0.91 18.96 -3.59
CA SER A 118 0.54 19.91 -2.53
C SER A 118 -0.50 19.29 -1.62
N GLU A 119 -0.47 19.66 -0.33
CA GLU A 119 -1.41 19.22 0.69
C GLU A 119 -1.38 17.70 0.97
N ARG A 120 -0.34 16.99 0.53
CA ARG A 120 -0.18 15.57 0.83
C ARG A 120 0.64 15.38 2.11
N GLU A 121 0.20 14.45 2.94
CA GLU A 121 0.97 13.99 4.09
C GLU A 121 2.28 13.33 3.63
N CYS A 122 3.34 13.54 4.41
CA CYS A 122 4.64 12.96 4.20
C CYS A 122 5.30 12.61 5.53
N ASP A 123 6.29 11.73 5.50
CA ASP A 123 7.12 11.39 6.65
C ASP A 123 8.43 12.20 6.62
N PRO A 124 8.69 13.07 7.61
CA PRO A 124 9.93 13.85 7.65
C PRO A 124 11.15 13.04 8.13
N THR A 125 10.93 11.85 8.67
CA THR A 125 11.95 10.95 9.22
C THR A 125 12.34 9.83 8.26
N SER A 126 11.54 9.59 7.21
CA SER A 126 11.83 8.58 6.20
C SER A 126 12.68 9.13 5.05
N ASP A 127 13.46 8.25 4.43
CA ASP A 127 14.15 8.45 3.15
C ASP A 127 13.45 7.73 1.98
N GLY A 128 12.33 7.06 2.26
CA GLY A 128 11.51 6.29 1.31
C GLY A 128 10.69 7.15 0.34
N GLU A 129 9.73 6.53 -0.34
CA GLU A 129 8.80 7.22 -1.27
C GLU A 129 7.81 8.14 -0.54
N GLU A 130 7.53 7.84 0.72
CA GLU A 130 6.74 8.63 1.66
C GLU A 130 7.49 9.84 2.23
N SER A 131 8.80 9.94 1.99
CA SER A 131 9.62 11.01 2.54
C SER A 131 9.15 12.39 2.11
N CYS A 132 9.18 13.37 3.01
CA CYS A 132 8.85 14.76 2.66
C CYS A 132 9.78 15.33 1.57
N LYS A 133 11.01 14.82 1.47
CA LYS A 133 11.95 15.20 0.39
C LYS A 133 11.41 14.83 -0.99
N LYS A 134 10.86 13.62 -1.15
CA LYS A 134 10.26 13.16 -2.42
C LYS A 134 8.84 13.68 -2.61
N MET A 135 7.99 13.52 -1.61
CA MET A 135 6.57 13.90 -1.68
C MET A 135 6.39 15.40 -1.94
N CYS A 136 7.18 16.26 -1.31
CA CYS A 136 7.05 17.71 -1.48
C CYS A 136 7.92 18.26 -2.62
N CYS A 137 8.69 17.40 -3.30
CA CYS A 137 9.54 17.75 -4.43
C CYS A 137 10.49 18.93 -4.15
N GLY A 138 11.03 19.00 -2.93
CA GLY A 138 11.94 20.07 -2.49
C GLY A 138 11.28 21.40 -2.11
N ARG A 139 9.94 21.50 -2.10
CA ARG A 139 9.23 22.75 -1.76
C ARG A 139 9.17 23.05 -0.25
N GLY A 140 9.62 22.12 0.59
CA GLY A 140 9.43 22.17 2.05
C GLY A 140 8.10 21.55 2.46
N TYR A 141 7.82 21.56 3.76
CA TYR A 141 6.61 20.98 4.34
C TYR A 141 6.29 21.66 5.68
N PHE A 142 5.02 21.72 6.03
CA PHE A 142 4.51 22.20 7.31
C PHE A 142 4.44 21.06 8.32
N LYS A 143 4.69 21.34 9.60
CA LYS A 143 4.53 20.37 10.69
C LYS A 143 3.50 20.90 11.68
N GLU A 144 2.38 20.21 11.84
CA GLU A 144 1.43 20.48 12.91
C GLU A 144 1.54 19.41 14.00
N GLN A 145 1.67 19.85 15.25
CA GLN A 145 1.73 18.96 16.40
C GLN A 145 0.37 18.89 17.08
N PHE A 146 -0.34 17.78 16.88
CA PHE A 146 -1.57 17.52 17.60
C PHE A 146 -1.29 16.62 18.80
N LYS A 147 -1.72 17.05 19.98
CA LYS A 147 -1.72 16.19 21.16
C LYS A 147 -2.94 15.28 21.12
N VAL A 148 -2.79 14.12 20.50
CA VAL A 148 -3.86 13.13 20.45
C VAL A 148 -3.97 12.42 21.79
N HIS A 149 -5.10 12.62 22.48
CA HIS A 149 -5.44 11.87 23.68
C HIS A 149 -6.16 10.58 23.29
N PHE A 150 -5.43 9.47 23.23
CA PHE A 150 -6.04 8.15 23.04
C PHE A 150 -6.79 7.74 24.31
N ILE A 151 -8.12 7.77 24.25
CA ILE A 151 -8.95 7.05 25.22
C ILE A 151 -8.97 5.60 24.76
N ASN A 152 -8.04 4.78 25.28
CA ASN A 152 -8.10 3.34 25.07
C ASN A 152 -9.43 2.82 25.65
N SER A 153 -10.15 2.02 24.85
CA SER A 153 -11.42 1.42 25.23
C SER A 153 -11.34 0.86 26.65
N ILE A 154 -12.12 1.45 27.56
CA ILE A 154 -12.12 1.06 28.97
C ILE A 154 -12.56 -0.40 29.04
N ASN A 155 -11.78 -1.24 29.74
CA ASN A 155 -12.16 -2.63 30.03
C ASN A 155 -13.62 -2.68 30.53
N PRO A 156 -14.52 -3.49 29.94
CA PRO A 156 -15.94 -3.54 30.30
C PRO A 156 -16.19 -3.96 31.76
N LEU A 157 -15.16 -4.43 32.48
CA LEU A 157 -15.22 -4.79 33.90
C LEU A 157 -15.37 -3.62 34.88
N ASN A 158 -15.28 -2.34 34.45
CA ASN A 158 -15.47 -1.18 35.34
C ASN A 158 -16.78 -0.39 35.13
N LEU A 159 -17.65 -0.82 34.21
CA LEU A 159 -18.93 -0.12 33.97
C LEU A 159 -19.96 -0.35 35.10
N SER A 160 -19.82 -1.44 35.85
CA SER A 160 -20.66 -1.79 37.00
C SER A 160 -20.28 -1.06 38.29
N ARG A 161 -19.09 -0.44 38.35
CA ARG A 161 -18.61 0.30 39.53
C ARG A 161 -18.94 1.80 39.48
N LEU A 162 -19.15 2.36 38.27
CA LEU A 162 -19.54 3.76 38.08
C LEU A 162 -21.06 4.00 38.23
N LYS A 163 -21.90 2.96 38.11
CA LYS A 163 -23.36 3.10 38.28
C LYS A 163 -23.86 3.03 39.73
N LYS A 164 -22.99 2.75 40.72
CA LYS A 164 -23.41 2.62 42.13
C LYS A 164 -23.31 3.91 42.96
N ASN A 165 -22.76 4.99 42.41
CA ASN A 165 -22.64 6.28 43.11
C ASN A 165 -23.51 7.41 42.52
N ALA A 166 -24.47 7.07 41.65
CA ALA A 166 -25.42 8.03 41.10
C ALA A 166 -26.82 7.79 41.69
N THR A 167 -26.95 7.98 43.00
CA THR A 167 -28.26 8.14 43.66
C THR A 167 -28.21 9.32 44.62
N ALA A 168 -28.97 10.35 44.25
CA ALA A 168 -29.51 11.45 45.06
C ALA A 168 -28.52 12.32 45.86
N ASN A 169 -28.30 13.56 45.41
CA ASN A 169 -28.83 14.68 46.18
C ASN A 169 -28.99 15.95 45.33
N SER A 170 -30.17 16.56 45.46
CA SER A 170 -30.50 17.92 45.08
C SER A 170 -29.61 18.93 45.80
N SER A 171 -29.31 20.04 45.11
CA SER A 171 -28.79 21.30 45.66
C SER A 171 -27.33 21.28 46.16
N GLY A 172 -26.48 22.03 45.47
CA GLY A 172 -25.17 22.45 45.99
C GLY A 172 -24.00 22.07 45.09
N VAL A 173 -23.25 23.10 44.68
CA VAL A 173 -21.98 23.00 43.96
C VAL A 173 -20.97 22.22 44.82
N ALA A 174 -20.79 20.93 44.54
CA ALA A 174 -19.76 20.11 45.18
C ALA A 174 -18.51 20.07 44.28
N ARG A 175 -17.48 20.82 44.69
CA ARG A 175 -16.11 20.68 44.17
C ARG A 175 -15.61 19.25 44.46
N LEU A 176 -15.48 18.42 43.43
CA LEU A 176 -14.74 17.16 43.54
C LEU A 176 -13.25 17.43 43.29
N ASN A 177 -12.48 17.49 44.38
CA ASN A 177 -11.02 17.34 44.35
C ASN A 177 -10.69 15.89 43.99
N ALA A 178 -10.57 15.59 42.70
CA ALA A 178 -10.03 14.31 42.24
C ALA A 178 -8.50 14.33 42.44
N LYS A 179 -8.03 13.75 43.55
CA LYS A 179 -6.62 13.44 43.78
C LYS A 179 -6.09 12.64 42.58
N SER A 180 -5.05 13.19 41.98
CA SER A 180 -4.32 12.69 40.81
C SER A 180 -3.88 11.23 41.00
N ALA A 181 -4.61 10.28 40.41
CA ALA A 181 -4.12 8.94 40.18
C ALA A 181 -3.13 9.00 38.99
N LYS A 182 -1.84 9.06 39.30
CA LYS A 182 -0.73 8.95 38.35
C LYS A 182 -0.75 7.54 37.72
N SER A 183 -1.47 7.38 36.62
CA SER A 183 -1.29 6.25 35.71
C SER A 183 -0.01 6.48 34.89
N PRO A 184 0.85 5.46 34.65
CA PRO A 184 2.07 5.62 33.88
C PRO A 184 1.71 6.04 32.46
N ARG A 185 1.94 7.32 32.14
CA ARG A 185 1.83 7.86 30.78
C ARG A 185 2.94 7.23 29.94
N LYS A 186 2.65 6.12 29.27
CA LYS A 186 3.39 5.79 28.05
C LYS A 186 3.00 6.81 26.99
N SER A 187 3.76 7.90 26.97
CA SER A 187 3.87 8.80 25.82
C SER A 187 4.45 7.99 24.66
N THR A 188 3.59 7.35 23.90
CA THR A 188 3.97 6.84 22.57
C THR A 188 3.83 7.99 21.59
N ASN A 189 4.81 8.10 20.70
CA ASN A 189 5.15 9.26 19.88
C ASN A 189 3.94 10.06 19.36
N ALA A 190 4.03 11.38 19.50
CA ALA A 190 3.21 12.31 18.74
C ALA A 190 3.43 12.04 17.25
N ASN A 191 2.40 11.59 16.54
CA ASN A 191 2.36 11.67 15.08
C ASN A 191 2.32 13.16 14.73
N SER A 192 3.48 13.77 14.51
CA SER A 192 3.55 15.06 13.82
C SER A 192 3.15 14.80 12.37
N LEU A 193 1.96 15.26 11.97
CA LEU A 193 1.53 15.22 10.58
C LEU A 193 2.37 16.28 9.85
N ALA A 194 3.21 15.83 8.93
CA ALA A 194 3.95 16.71 8.03
C ALA A 194 3.23 16.75 6.68
N GLN A 195 3.07 17.93 6.11
CA GLN A 195 2.27 18.12 4.89
C GLN A 195 2.98 19.06 3.91
N CYS A 196 2.98 18.69 2.63
CA CYS A 196 3.37 19.57 1.53
C CYS A 196 2.26 20.60 1.22
#